data_AF-A0A9Q3JDM0-F1
#
_entry.id   AF-A0A9Q3JDM0-F1
#
_cell.length_a   1.000
_cell.length_b   1.000
_cell.length_c   1.000
_cell.angle_alpha   90.00
_cell.angle_beta   90.00
_cell.angle_gamma   90.00
#
_symmetry.space_group_name_H-M   'P 1'
#
loop_
_entity.id
_entity.type
_entity.pdbx_description
1 polymer ?
#
loop_
_entity_poly.entity_id
_entity_poly.type
_entity_poly.pdbx_seq_one_letter_code
_entity_poly.pdbx_strand_id
1 'polypeptide(L)'
;MPDWKLPFKLYIDACGEGLGAALHQTQIINDKPVEGPICFISRQIKPTEARYGASQMECLCLVWALEKLHYYLDGTVFDVITDCNAVKSLLNMKTPNRHMLRWQIAIQEYRGNMTIVHKSGNIHKNADGLSRWALANTPDNPAWVPQEEHHIEGICVTDIGTEFFNQVKESYKIDKNCHILSQLLIKDRKDPSLSSKLD
;
A
#
# COMPACT_ATOMS: atom_id res chain seq x y z
N MET A 1 -2.29 25.62 14.58
CA MET A 1 -3.25 24.89 13.71
C MET A 1 -2.65 24.78 12.32
N PRO A 2 -2.87 23.67 11.59
CA PRO A 2 -2.34 23.50 10.24
C PRO A 2 -2.95 24.51 9.25
N ASP A 3 -2.14 24.97 8.30
CA ASP A 3 -2.54 25.84 7.19
C ASP A 3 -2.53 25.05 5.87
N TRP A 4 -3.71 24.80 5.31
CA TRP A 4 -3.87 23.98 4.10
C TRP A 4 -3.25 24.58 2.83
N LYS A 5 -2.84 25.85 2.85
CA LYS A 5 -2.17 26.52 1.72
C LYS A 5 -0.67 26.28 1.71
N LEU A 6 -0.10 25.83 2.82
CA LEU A 6 1.34 25.64 2.98
C LEU A 6 1.70 24.15 2.90
N PRO A 7 2.84 23.82 2.29
CA PRO A 7 3.23 22.42 2.15
C PRO A 7 3.56 21.78 3.50
N PHE A 8 3.23 20.49 3.62
CA PHE A 8 3.59 19.69 4.78
C PHE A 8 4.99 19.06 4.63
N LYS A 9 5.58 18.69 5.76
CA LYS A 9 6.83 17.93 5.83
C LYS A 9 6.59 16.69 6.68
N LEU A 10 6.67 15.53 6.06
CA LEU A 10 6.53 14.24 6.72
C LEU A 10 7.91 13.66 6.97
N TYR A 11 8.35 13.66 8.22
CA TYR A 11 9.54 12.93 8.64
C TYR A 11 9.15 11.50 8.97
N ILE A 12 9.86 10.54 8.38
CA ILE A 12 9.69 9.11 8.68
C ILE A 12 11.01 8.53 9.16
N ASP A 13 10.91 7.55 10.04
CA ASP A 13 12.02 6.72 10.48
C ASP A 13 11.53 5.34 10.95
N ALA A 14 12.30 4.31 10.67
CA ALA A 14 11.98 2.94 11.03
C ALA A 14 13.20 2.22 11.62
N CYS A 15 12.97 1.49 12.70
CA CYS A 15 13.99 0.62 13.27
C CYS A 15 13.42 -0.77 13.60
N GLY A 16 14.26 -1.63 14.20
CA GLY A 16 13.88 -2.98 14.60
C GLY A 16 12.85 -3.05 15.73
N GLU A 17 12.49 -1.93 16.35
CA GLU A 17 11.50 -1.87 17.44
C GLU A 17 10.17 -1.27 16.98
N GLY A 18 10.22 -0.30 16.06
CA GLY A 18 9.09 0.57 15.80
C GLY A 18 9.17 1.35 14.49
N LEU A 19 8.00 1.85 14.09
CA LEU A 19 7.83 2.83 13.03
C LEU A 19 7.49 4.18 13.68
N GLY A 20 8.11 5.25 13.21
CA GLY A 20 7.88 6.60 13.69
C GLY A 20 7.65 7.57 12.53
N ALA A 21 6.66 8.45 12.67
CA ALA A 21 6.49 9.56 11.75
C ALA A 21 6.07 10.85 12.47
N ALA A 22 6.61 11.96 11.99
CA ALA A 22 6.32 13.30 12.48
C ALA A 22 5.87 14.18 11.32
N LEU A 23 4.63 14.68 11.40
CA LEU A 23 4.07 15.63 10.45
C LEU A 23 4.36 17.04 10.94
N HIS A 24 5.06 17.82 10.12
CA HIS A 24 5.49 19.18 10.41
C HIS A 24 4.97 20.14 9.34
N GLN A 25 4.93 21.42 9.67
CA GLN A 25 4.64 22.47 8.72
C GLN A 25 5.47 23.72 9.04
N THR A 26 5.94 24.41 8.02
CA THR A 26 6.59 25.72 8.17
C THR A 26 5.54 26.82 8.10
N GLN A 27 5.41 27.60 9.17
CA GLN A 27 4.46 28.71 9.29
C GLN A 27 5.22 30.03 9.53
N ILE A 28 4.64 31.16 9.15
CA ILE A 28 5.22 32.47 9.43
C ILE A 28 4.75 32.91 10.81
N ILE A 29 5.70 33.02 11.74
CA ILE A 29 5.47 33.50 13.10
C ILE A 29 6.40 34.69 13.32
N ASN A 30 5.84 35.86 13.67
CA ASN A 30 6.60 37.11 13.83
C ASN A 30 7.51 37.42 12.62
N ASP A 31 6.94 37.34 11.41
CA ASP A 31 7.62 37.55 10.12
C ASP A 31 8.80 36.61 9.83
N LYS A 32 8.92 35.50 10.57
CA LYS A 32 9.97 34.50 10.39
C LYS A 32 9.37 33.13 10.08
N PRO A 33 9.95 32.37 9.13
CA PRO A 33 9.54 30.99 8.89
C PRO A 33 9.99 30.12 10.08
N VAL A 34 9.02 29.51 10.75
CA VAL A 34 9.24 28.58 11.86
C VAL A 34 8.61 27.25 11.50
N GLU A 35 9.39 26.18 11.53
CA GLU A 35 8.87 24.83 11.38
C GLU A 35 8.36 24.29 12.71
N GLY A 36 7.09 23.90 12.75
CA GLY A 36 6.44 23.35 13.94
C GLY A 36 5.81 21.99 13.68
N PRO A 37 5.69 21.14 14.71
CA PRO A 37 4.99 19.88 14.59
C PRO A 37 3.47 20.08 14.55
N ILE A 38 2.81 19.28 13.72
CA ILE A 38 1.35 19.17 13.62
C ILE A 38 0.89 17.89 14.33
N CYS A 39 1.54 16.77 14.05
CA CYS A 39 1.17 15.46 14.59
C CYS A 39 2.39 14.55 14.69
N PHE A 40 2.39 13.67 15.69
CA PHE A 40 3.36 12.60 15.85
C PHE A 40 2.61 11.28 15.93
N ILE A 41 3.07 10.29 15.18
CA ILE A 41 2.52 8.93 15.21
C ILE A 41 3.66 7.94 15.37
N SER A 42 3.44 6.90 16.17
CA SER A 42 4.36 5.77 16.29
C SER A 42 3.60 4.49 16.54
N ARG A 43 4.16 3.37 16.09
CA ARG A 43 3.68 2.04 16.45
C ARG A 43 4.80 1.03 16.51
N GLN A 44 4.66 0.05 17.38
CA GLN A 44 5.51 -1.13 17.37
C GLN A 44 5.33 -1.94 16.08
N ILE A 45 6.44 -2.57 15.67
CA ILE A 45 6.45 -3.43 14.49
C ILE A 45 5.79 -4.78 14.79
N LYS A 46 5.13 -5.36 13.79
CA LYS A 46 4.55 -6.70 13.91
C LYS A 46 5.65 -7.77 13.81
N PRO A 47 5.46 -8.97 14.38
CA PRO A 47 6.43 -10.06 14.26
C PRO A 47 6.78 -10.45 12.81
N THR A 48 5.85 -10.24 11.88
CA THR A 48 6.05 -10.46 10.44
C THR A 48 6.92 -9.37 9.80
N GLU A 49 6.75 -8.12 10.25
CA GLU A 49 7.50 -6.95 9.79
C GLU A 49 8.94 -6.97 10.31
N ALA A 50 9.17 -7.54 11.49
CA ALA A 50 10.51 -7.71 12.09
C ALA A 50 11.51 -8.51 11.23
N ARG A 51 11.03 -9.22 10.20
CA ARG A 51 11.87 -9.97 9.25
C ARG A 51 12.35 -9.12 8.07
N TYR A 52 11.84 -7.90 7.92
CA TYR A 52 12.21 -7.01 6.82
C TYR A 52 13.59 -6.39 7.07
N GLY A 53 14.34 -6.18 5.99
CA GLY A 53 15.59 -5.43 6.05
C GLY A 53 15.34 -3.94 6.32
N ALA A 54 16.35 -3.20 6.80
CA ALA A 54 16.23 -1.78 7.13
C ALA A 54 15.58 -0.93 6.02
N SER A 55 16.00 -1.13 4.77
CA SER A 55 15.42 -0.45 3.61
C SER A 55 13.93 -0.75 3.39
N GLN A 56 13.49 -1.97 3.67
CA GLN A 56 12.09 -2.38 3.56
C GLN A 56 11.27 -1.82 4.73
N MET A 57 11.85 -1.72 5.92
CA MET A 57 11.23 -1.11 7.09
C MET A 57 10.96 0.38 6.87
N GLU A 58 11.91 1.10 6.30
CA GLU A 58 11.73 2.50 5.90
C GLU A 58 10.60 2.68 4.89
N CYS A 59 10.54 1.81 3.87
CA CYS A 59 9.45 1.81 2.90
C CYS A 59 8.09 1.50 3.54
N LEU A 60 8.06 0.53 4.46
CA LEU A 60 6.87 0.18 5.22
C LEU A 60 6.41 1.36 6.08
N CYS A 61 7.34 2.07 6.71
CA CYS A 61 7.05 3.26 7.51
C CYS A 61 6.40 4.35 6.66
N LEU A 62 6.89 4.60 5.43
CA LEU A 62 6.26 5.53 4.51
C LEU A 62 4.81 5.13 4.21
N VAL A 63 4.59 3.90 3.78
CA VAL A 63 3.23 3.42 3.40
C VAL A 63 2.28 3.56 4.58
N TRP A 64 2.70 3.12 5.76
CA TRP A 64 1.90 3.22 6.98
C TRP A 64 1.62 4.68 7.37
N ALA A 65 2.60 5.57 7.27
CA ALA A 65 2.43 6.97 7.59
C ALA A 65 1.47 7.67 6.62
N LEU A 66 1.54 7.34 5.33
CA LEU A 66 0.60 7.85 4.31
C LEU A 66 -0.83 7.40 4.60
N GLU A 67 -1.04 6.12 4.93
CA GLU A 67 -2.37 5.60 5.28
C GLU A 67 -2.93 6.29 6.54
N LYS A 68 -2.11 6.48 7.58
CA LYS A 68 -2.55 7.10 8.84
C LYS A 68 -2.77 8.60 8.75
N LEU A 69 -2.01 9.29 7.92
CA LEU A 69 -2.09 10.74 7.74
C LEU A 69 -2.81 11.11 6.44
N HIS A 70 -3.56 10.20 5.83
CA HIS A 70 -4.29 10.42 4.59
C HIS A 70 -5.11 11.71 4.63
N TYR A 71 -5.86 11.94 5.71
CA TYR A 71 -6.66 13.17 5.89
C TYR A 71 -5.87 14.48 5.88
N TYR A 72 -4.56 14.45 6.17
CA TYR A 72 -3.70 15.63 6.09
C TYR A 72 -3.00 15.76 4.74
N LEU A 73 -2.63 14.63 4.13
CA LEU A 73 -1.74 14.59 2.98
C LEU A 73 -2.50 14.56 1.66
N ASP A 74 -3.71 14.01 1.66
CA ASP A 74 -4.54 13.92 0.45
C ASP A 74 -4.81 15.31 -0.14
N GLY A 75 -4.62 15.43 -1.46
CA GLY A 75 -4.76 16.68 -2.20
C GLY A 75 -3.75 17.79 -1.87
N THR A 76 -2.82 17.60 -0.94
CA THR A 76 -1.83 18.62 -0.54
C THR A 76 -0.45 18.34 -1.10
N VAL A 77 0.41 19.36 -1.16
CA VAL A 77 1.82 19.20 -1.51
C VAL A 77 2.63 18.95 -0.26
N PHE A 78 3.48 17.94 -0.27
CA PHE A 78 4.30 17.61 0.89
C PHE A 78 5.64 16.97 0.53
N ASP A 79 6.61 17.18 1.43
CA ASP A 79 7.92 16.56 1.35
C ASP A 79 8.00 15.39 2.32
N VAL A 80 8.48 14.24 1.85
CA VAL A 80 8.85 13.10 2.68
C VAL A 80 10.33 13.15 2.97
N ILE A 81 10.70 13.23 4.24
CA ILE A 81 12.08 13.32 4.70
C ILE A 81 12.45 11.98 5.36
N THR A 82 13.42 11.28 4.76
CA THR A 82 13.94 9.97 5.20
C THR A 82 15.46 9.96 5.09
N ASP A 83 16.14 9.15 5.91
CA ASP A 83 17.58 8.90 5.82
C ASP A 83 17.93 7.75 4.87
N CYS A 84 16.92 7.17 4.21
CA CYS A 84 17.07 6.00 3.37
C CYS A 84 16.73 6.28 1.90
N ASN A 85 17.75 6.21 1.04
CA ASN A 85 17.58 6.35 -0.40
C ASN A 85 16.77 5.19 -1.02
N ALA A 86 16.58 4.08 -0.31
CA ALA A 86 15.82 2.95 -0.82
C ALA A 86 14.34 3.28 -1.09
N VAL A 87 13.77 4.25 -0.37
CA VAL A 87 12.40 4.73 -0.59
C VAL A 87 12.25 5.33 -2.00
N LYS A 88 13.25 6.09 -2.47
CA LYS A 88 13.29 6.59 -3.86
C LYS A 88 13.41 5.46 -4.87
N SER A 89 14.25 4.48 -4.57
CA SER A 89 14.46 3.32 -5.44
C SER A 89 13.21 2.45 -5.53
N LEU A 90 12.44 2.31 -4.44
CA LEU A 90 11.18 1.57 -4.43
C LEU A 90 10.22 2.12 -5.49
N LEU A 91 10.05 3.45 -5.60
CA LEU A 91 9.10 4.03 -6.56
C LEU A 91 9.47 3.84 -8.03
N ASN A 92 10.75 3.63 -8.32
CA ASN A 92 11.26 3.49 -9.68
C ASN A 92 11.59 2.04 -10.05
N MET A 93 11.33 1.09 -9.15
CA MET A 93 11.61 -0.32 -9.35
C MET A 93 10.64 -0.93 -10.37
N LYS A 94 11.17 -1.49 -11.46
CA LYS A 94 10.38 -2.10 -12.55
C LYS A 94 9.82 -3.48 -12.21
N THR A 95 10.54 -4.25 -11.39
CA THR A 95 10.19 -5.63 -11.02
C THR A 95 10.17 -5.78 -9.49
N PRO A 96 9.21 -5.17 -8.79
CA PRO A 96 9.09 -5.28 -7.35
C PRO A 96 8.57 -6.66 -6.93
N ASN A 97 8.96 -7.12 -5.74
CA ASN A 97 8.32 -8.27 -5.08
C ASN A 97 6.85 -7.97 -4.75
N ARG A 98 6.02 -9.00 -4.56
CA ARG A 98 4.57 -8.87 -4.34
C ARG A 98 4.19 -7.81 -3.29
N HIS A 99 4.86 -7.77 -2.14
CA HIS A 99 4.58 -6.77 -1.09
C HIS A 99 5.03 -5.37 -1.49
N MET A 100 6.19 -5.23 -2.13
CA MET A 100 6.70 -3.96 -2.65
C MET A 100 5.81 -3.40 -3.76
N LEU A 101 5.21 -4.26 -4.59
CA LEU A 101 4.22 -3.84 -5.59
C LEU A 101 2.98 -3.24 -4.93
N ARG A 102 2.47 -3.87 -3.87
CA ARG A 102 1.33 -3.32 -3.10
C ARG A 102 1.67 -1.94 -2.52
N TRP A 103 2.88 -1.80 -1.97
CA TRP A 103 3.38 -0.51 -1.46
C TRP A 103 3.49 0.54 -2.55
N GLN A 104 4.03 0.19 -3.73
CA GLN A 104 4.09 1.10 -4.86
C GLN A 104 2.70 1.59 -5.28
N ILE A 105 1.71 0.70 -5.33
CA ILE A 105 0.32 1.05 -5.66
C ILE A 105 -0.26 2.01 -4.62
N ALA A 106 -0.05 1.75 -3.33
CA ALA A 106 -0.52 2.64 -2.26
C ALA A 106 0.13 4.04 -2.34
N ILE A 107 1.40 4.12 -2.70
CA ILE A 107 2.11 5.40 -2.82
C ILE A 107 1.75 6.15 -4.12
N GLN A 108 1.25 5.46 -5.15
CA GLN A 108 0.95 6.09 -6.45
C GLN A 108 -0.04 7.26 -6.35
N GLU A 109 -1.02 7.15 -5.44
CA GLU A 109 -2.01 8.20 -5.19
C GLU A 109 -1.36 9.55 -4.85
N TYR A 110 -0.27 9.53 -4.07
CA TYR A 110 0.42 10.73 -3.62
C TYR A 110 1.53 11.19 -4.56
N ARG A 111 1.89 10.40 -5.56
CA ARG A 111 3.11 10.60 -6.37
C ARG A 111 3.17 11.96 -7.07
N GLY A 112 2.01 12.54 -7.43
CA GLY A 112 1.94 13.84 -8.08
C GLY A 112 2.32 15.01 -7.17
N ASN A 113 2.06 14.88 -5.86
CA ASN A 113 2.20 15.99 -4.90
C ASN A 113 3.26 15.71 -3.82
N MET A 114 3.86 14.53 -3.84
CA MET A 114 4.87 14.07 -2.88
C MET A 114 6.28 14.18 -3.46
N THR A 115 7.17 14.85 -2.73
CA THR A 115 8.61 14.88 -3.05
C THR A 115 9.42 14.17 -1.98
N ILE A 116 10.24 13.19 -2.36
CA ILE A 116 11.12 12.49 -1.40
C ILE A 116 12.47 13.22 -1.31
N VAL A 117 12.82 13.64 -0.10
CA VAL A 117 14.07 14.31 0.24
C VAL A 117 14.88 13.40 1.16
N HIS A 118 16.10 13.09 0.74
CA HIS A 118 17.04 12.36 1.58
C HIS A 118 17.79 13.37 2.47
N LYS A 119 17.79 13.16 3.79
CA LYS A 119 18.59 13.95 4.73
C LYS A 119 19.40 13.02 5.64
N SER A 120 20.56 13.48 6.09
CA SER A 120 21.37 12.68 7.03
C SER A 120 20.71 12.60 8.40
N GLY A 121 20.85 11.44 9.06
CA GLY A 121 20.15 11.10 10.30
C GLY A 121 20.30 12.08 11.47
N ASN A 122 21.36 12.92 11.48
CA ASN A 122 21.56 13.94 12.53
C ASN A 122 20.44 14.99 12.61
N ILE A 123 19.69 15.21 11.52
CA ILE A 123 18.56 16.15 11.44
C ILE A 123 17.22 15.45 11.73
N HIS A 124 17.20 14.12 11.83
CA HIS A 124 15.99 13.27 11.90
C HIS A 124 15.49 12.92 13.31
N LYS A 125 16.02 13.59 14.34
CA LYS A 125 15.78 13.26 15.76
C LYS A 125 14.30 13.15 16.15
N ASN A 126 13.43 13.89 15.45
CA ASN A 126 11.99 13.90 15.71
C ASN A 126 11.35 12.53 15.46
N ALA A 127 11.68 11.90 14.33
CA ALA A 127 11.15 10.58 13.96
C ALA A 127 11.97 9.44 14.58
N ASP A 128 13.30 9.62 14.74
CA ASP A 128 14.19 8.63 15.35
C ASP A 128 13.80 8.29 16.80
N GLY A 129 13.41 9.29 17.60
CA GLY A 129 12.89 9.02 18.94
C GLY A 129 11.59 8.19 18.93
N LEU A 130 10.73 8.43 17.94
CA LEU A 130 9.44 7.75 17.80
C LEU A 130 9.58 6.30 17.34
N SER A 131 10.55 6.01 16.48
CA SER A 131 10.81 4.64 16.02
C SER A 131 11.45 3.79 17.11
N ARG A 132 12.38 4.37 17.90
CA ARG A 132 13.09 3.71 19.00
C ARG A 132 12.28 3.56 20.30
N TRP A 133 11.26 4.39 20.50
CA TRP A 133 10.38 4.31 21.67
C TRP A 133 8.92 4.23 21.22
N ALA A 134 8.65 3.30 20.32
CA ALA A 134 7.35 3.20 19.69
C ALA A 134 6.27 2.76 20.67
N LEU A 135 5.10 3.39 20.54
CA LEU A 135 3.93 3.06 21.35
C LEU A 135 3.41 1.66 21.00
N ALA A 136 2.90 0.96 22.01
CA ALA A 136 2.24 -0.32 21.83
C ALA A 136 1.07 -0.19 20.83
N ASN A 137 0.84 -1.26 20.06
CA ASN A 137 -0.27 -1.30 19.11
C ASN A 137 -1.58 -1.67 19.82
N THR A 138 -2.06 -0.78 20.71
CA THR A 138 -3.33 -0.92 21.45
C THR A 138 -4.40 0.04 20.90
N PRO A 139 -5.70 -0.20 21.14
CA PRO A 139 -6.77 0.70 20.67
C PRO A 139 -6.65 2.16 21.16
N ASP A 140 -5.95 2.39 22.28
CA ASP A 140 -5.68 3.73 22.81
C ASP A 140 -4.60 4.49 22.01
N ASN A 141 -3.83 3.80 21.18
CA ASN A 141 -2.84 4.43 20.30
C ASN A 141 -3.55 5.03 19.07
N PRO A 142 -3.42 6.33 18.78
CA PRO A 142 -4.02 6.94 17.59
C PRO A 142 -3.54 6.31 16.27
N ALA A 143 -2.39 5.65 16.29
CA ALA A 143 -1.83 4.94 15.15
C ALA A 143 -2.11 3.41 15.18
N TRP A 144 -3.07 2.97 16.00
CA TRP A 144 -3.48 1.58 16.12
C TRP A 144 -3.82 0.97 14.78
N VAL A 145 -3.24 -0.19 14.51
CA VAL A 145 -3.57 -1.02 13.35
C VAL A 145 -4.22 -2.29 13.90
N PRO A 146 -5.48 -2.61 13.53
CA PRO A 146 -6.05 -3.90 13.86
C PRO A 146 -5.08 -5.01 13.48
N GLN A 147 -4.90 -5.99 14.36
CA GLN A 147 -4.31 -7.25 13.94
C GLN A 147 -5.35 -7.95 13.07
N GLU A 148 -5.39 -7.59 11.78
CA GLU A 148 -6.07 -8.40 10.79
C GLU A 148 -5.29 -9.72 10.71
N GLU A 149 -5.71 -10.69 11.51
CA GLU A 149 -5.63 -12.08 11.07
C GLU A 149 -6.48 -12.14 9.80
N HIS A 150 -5.87 -11.85 8.65
CA HIS A 150 -6.38 -12.40 7.42
C HIS A 150 -6.19 -13.92 7.53
N HIS A 151 -7.07 -14.57 8.28
CA HIS A 151 -7.44 -15.92 7.92
C HIS A 151 -7.81 -15.80 6.46
N ILE A 152 -7.04 -16.46 5.58
CA ILE A 152 -7.52 -16.69 4.24
C ILE A 152 -8.79 -17.52 4.48
N GLU A 153 -9.95 -16.87 4.55
CA GLU A 153 -11.30 -17.46 4.64
C GLU A 153 -11.60 -18.16 3.31
N GLY A 154 -10.72 -19.10 2.93
CA GLY A 154 -10.67 -19.78 1.66
C GLY A 154 -10.53 -18.86 0.44
N ILE A 155 -10.03 -19.42 -0.65
CA ILE A 155 -10.83 -19.26 -1.86
C ILE A 155 -12.08 -20.07 -1.53
N CYS A 156 -13.20 -19.40 -1.30
CA CYS A 156 -14.49 -20.03 -1.37
C CYS A 156 -14.61 -20.60 -2.80
N VAL A 157 -14.10 -21.82 -2.99
CA VAL A 157 -14.67 -22.71 -3.99
C VAL A 157 -16.03 -23.02 -3.38
N THR A 158 -17.01 -22.16 -3.64
CA THR A 158 -18.38 -22.66 -3.64
C THR A 158 -18.29 -23.91 -4.50
N ASP A 159 -18.75 -25.05 -4.01
CA ASP A 159 -19.10 -26.15 -4.88
C ASP A 159 -20.20 -25.60 -5.78
N ILE A 160 -19.79 -24.94 -6.86
CA ILE A 160 -20.66 -24.47 -7.91
C ILE A 160 -21.27 -25.76 -8.41
N GLY A 161 -22.52 -26.00 -8.01
CA GLY A 161 -23.22 -27.21 -8.34
C GLY A 161 -23.18 -27.45 -9.84
N THR A 162 -23.22 -28.71 -10.25
CA THR A 162 -23.31 -29.10 -11.66
C THR A 162 -24.41 -28.33 -12.40
N GLU A 163 -25.45 -27.89 -11.69
CA GLU A 163 -26.53 -27.05 -12.18
C GLU A 163 -26.08 -25.72 -12.77
N PHE A 164 -25.15 -24.99 -12.14
CA PHE A 164 -24.61 -23.74 -12.71
C PHE A 164 -23.80 -24.02 -13.98
N PHE A 165 -22.94 -25.05 -13.96
CA PHE A 165 -22.17 -25.42 -15.16
C PHE A 165 -23.08 -25.88 -16.30
N ASN A 166 -24.19 -26.56 -16.00
CA ASN A 166 -25.21 -26.92 -16.98
C ASN A 166 -25.91 -25.67 -17.54
N GLN A 167 -26.23 -24.70 -16.69
CA GLN A 167 -26.82 -23.43 -17.11
C GLN A 167 -25.89 -22.61 -18.01
N VAL A 168 -24.59 -22.57 -17.67
CA VAL A 168 -23.55 -21.93 -18.50
C VAL A 168 -23.42 -22.67 -19.84
N LYS A 169 -23.40 -24.01 -19.85
CA LYS A 169 -23.39 -24.80 -21.09
C LYS A 169 -24.60 -24.52 -21.98
N GLU A 170 -25.80 -24.46 -21.41
CA GLU A 170 -27.01 -24.11 -22.15
C GLU A 170 -26.95 -22.66 -22.68
N SER A 171 -26.40 -21.73 -21.91
CA SER A 171 -26.22 -20.34 -22.37
C SER A 171 -25.35 -20.24 -23.63
N TYR A 172 -24.33 -21.12 -23.78
CA TYR A 172 -23.49 -21.17 -24.97
C TYR A 172 -24.22 -21.66 -26.23
N LYS A 173 -25.32 -22.40 -26.09
CA LYS A 173 -26.19 -22.79 -27.21
C LYS A 173 -27.10 -21.65 -27.65
N ILE A 174 -27.44 -20.74 -26.73
CA ILE A 174 -28.33 -19.61 -26.97
C ILE A 174 -27.57 -18.43 -27.59
N ASP A 175 -26.33 -18.19 -27.16
CA ASP A 175 -25.51 -17.10 -27.70
C ASP A 175 -25.01 -17.41 -29.11
N LYS A 176 -25.40 -16.55 -30.07
CA LYS A 176 -25.02 -16.62 -31.48
C LYS A 176 -23.50 -16.61 -31.67
N ASN A 177 -22.75 -15.90 -30.84
CA ASN A 177 -21.29 -15.81 -30.93
C ASN A 177 -20.63 -17.13 -30.50
N CYS A 178 -21.10 -17.71 -29.39
CA CYS A 178 -20.62 -19.01 -28.91
C CYS A 178 -20.93 -20.13 -29.89
N HIS A 179 -22.08 -20.07 -30.57
CA HIS A 179 -22.45 -21.01 -31.62
C HIS A 179 -21.53 -20.92 -32.85
N ILE A 180 -21.15 -19.72 -33.27
CA ILE A 180 -20.19 -19.53 -34.38
C ILE A 180 -18.81 -20.06 -33.99
N LEU A 181 -18.36 -19.79 -32.76
CA LEU A 181 -17.07 -20.27 -32.26
C LEU A 181 -17.02 -21.80 -32.16
N SER A 182 -18.09 -22.45 -31.70
CA SER A 182 -18.16 -23.92 -31.65
C SER A 182 -18.14 -24.53 -33.05
N GLN A 183 -18.87 -23.95 -34.01
CA GLN A 183 -18.84 -24.39 -35.41
C GLN A 183 -17.45 -24.24 -36.03
N LEU A 184 -16.75 -23.13 -35.77
CA LEU A 184 -15.39 -22.90 -36.27
C LEU A 184 -14.40 -23.91 -35.67
N LEU A 185 -14.49 -24.18 -34.38
CA LEU A 185 -13.63 -25.15 -33.69
C LEU A 185 -13.83 -26.58 -34.21
N ILE A 186 -15.07 -26.97 -34.50
CA ILE A 186 -15.41 -28.29 -35.08
C ILE A 186 -14.95 -28.38 -36.54
N LYS A 187 -15.04 -27.28 -37.29
CA LYS A 187 -14.67 -27.25 -38.71
C LYS A 187 -13.15 -27.33 -38.93
N ASP A 188 -12.36 -26.65 -38.08
CA ASP A 188 -10.91 -26.57 -38.24
C ASP A 188 -10.13 -27.70 -37.53
N ARG A 189 -10.74 -28.40 -36.56
CA ARG A 189 -10.12 -29.58 -35.92
C ARG A 189 -10.93 -30.86 -36.17
N LYS A 190 -10.39 -31.73 -37.04
CA LYS A 190 -10.87 -33.11 -37.26
C LYS A 190 -10.50 -34.06 -36.11
N ASP A 191 -10.60 -33.63 -34.86
CA ASP A 191 -10.35 -34.52 -33.72
C ASP A 191 -11.71 -34.95 -33.12
N PRO A 192 -12.14 -36.21 -33.34
CA PRO A 192 -13.45 -36.68 -32.92
C PRO A 192 -13.64 -36.67 -31.39
N SER A 193 -12.55 -36.59 -30.61
CA SER A 193 -12.59 -36.57 -29.14
C SER A 193 -13.11 -35.27 -28.52
N LEU A 194 -13.20 -34.19 -29.29
CA LEU A 194 -13.72 -32.89 -28.84
C LEU A 194 -15.23 -32.78 -29.01
N SER A 195 -15.80 -33.48 -29.99
CA SER A 195 -17.26 -33.51 -30.22
C SER A 195 -18.02 -34.17 -29.06
N SER A 196 -17.48 -35.25 -28.51
CA SER A 196 -18.09 -36.01 -27.41
C SER A 196 -18.03 -35.34 -26.04
N LYS A 197 -17.33 -34.21 -25.90
CA LYS A 197 -17.20 -33.46 -24.64
C LYS A 197 -18.09 -32.20 -24.59
N LEU A 198 -18.75 -31.88 -25.70
CA LEU A 198 -19.64 -30.72 -25.83
C LEU A 198 -21.11 -31.08 -25.65
N ASP A 199 -21.47 -32.36 -25.81
CA ASP A 199 -22.77 -32.94 -25.42
C ASP A 199 -22.81 -33.28 -23.92
#